data_AF-A0A6V7LR69-F1
#
_entry.id   AF-A0A6V7LR69-F1
#
_cell.length_a   1.000
_cell.length_b   1.000
_cell.length_c   1.000
_cell.angle_alpha   90.00
_cell.angle_beta   90.00
_cell.angle_gamma   90.00
#
_symmetry.space_group_name_H-M   'P 1'
#
loop_
_entity.id
_entity.type
_entity.pdbx_description
1 polymer ?
#
loop_
_entity_poly.entity_id
_entity_poly.type
_entity_poly.pdbx_seq_one_letter_code
_entity_poly.pdbx_strand_id
1 'polypeptide(L)'
;MRLFHAADAVKDQTFFLSQVNQEPLQRCMFPLGDMLKKDVKKLAYEADLDVIAQKPESMGICFIGTRTFQNFISEYLENKPGKFIDYETGEVVGEHQGIHFWTLGQRCRIPGRAKAYFILHKSTETNEILVIQGTTHPALYTRFYVTSPAHWIVEEPIEFVENPGAILHCQYKVQRNDKLTNCRVFRTSKGELAVISETAKRAVTPGQ
;
A
#
# COMPACT_ATOMS: atom_id res chain seq x y z
N MET A 1 -25.68 -1.47 -5.41
CA MET A 1 -24.77 -2.62 -5.13
C MET A 1 -23.72 -2.19 -4.11
N ARG A 2 -23.27 -3.10 -3.22
CA ARG A 2 -22.17 -2.86 -2.27
C ARG A 2 -21.03 -3.86 -2.53
N LEU A 3 -19.80 -3.48 -2.20
CA LEU A 3 -18.63 -4.36 -2.23
C LEU A 3 -18.36 -4.89 -0.81
N PHE A 4 -18.17 -6.20 -0.67
CA PHE A 4 -17.92 -6.86 0.61
C PHE A 4 -16.55 -7.54 0.62
N HIS A 5 -15.97 -7.69 1.81
CA HIS A 5 -14.76 -8.51 2.00
C HIS A 5 -15.05 -9.98 1.67
N ALA A 6 -14.08 -10.63 1.05
CA ALA A 6 -14.14 -12.08 0.82
C ALA A 6 -14.04 -12.86 2.14
N ALA A 7 -14.58 -14.08 2.16
CA ALA A 7 -14.49 -15.00 3.30
C ALA A 7 -13.03 -15.35 3.65
N ASP A 8 -12.16 -15.46 2.64
CA ASP A 8 -10.73 -15.63 2.84
C ASP A 8 -10.05 -14.27 3.05
N ALA A 9 -9.85 -13.89 4.32
CA ALA A 9 -9.21 -12.63 4.67
C ALA A 9 -7.77 -12.48 4.12
N VAL A 10 -7.06 -13.58 3.87
CA VAL A 10 -5.68 -13.56 3.34
C VAL A 10 -5.71 -13.34 1.82
N LYS A 11 -6.73 -13.87 1.14
CA LYS A 11 -6.90 -13.74 -0.31
C LYS A 11 -7.87 -12.65 -0.73
N ASP A 12 -8.47 -11.94 0.20
CA ASP A 12 -9.34 -10.78 -0.05
C ASP A 12 -8.66 -9.76 -0.98
N GLN A 13 -9.36 -9.45 -2.08
CA GLN A 13 -8.89 -8.53 -3.12
C GLN A 13 -9.65 -7.20 -3.14
N THR A 14 -10.56 -6.97 -2.19
CA THR A 14 -11.29 -5.69 -2.08
C THR A 14 -10.37 -4.47 -2.05
N PHE A 15 -9.16 -4.61 -1.52
CA PHE A 15 -8.15 -3.54 -1.53
C PHE A 15 -7.88 -3.00 -2.95
N PHE A 16 -7.74 -3.89 -3.93
CA PHE A 16 -7.49 -3.51 -5.33
C PHE A 16 -8.76 -3.05 -6.04
N LEU A 17 -9.93 -3.51 -5.59
CA LEU A 17 -11.22 -3.10 -6.13
C LEU A 17 -11.72 -1.76 -5.54
N SER A 18 -11.03 -1.21 -4.54
CA SER A 18 -11.46 -0.01 -3.81
C SER A 18 -11.60 1.24 -4.69
N GLN A 19 -10.92 1.30 -5.84
CA GLN A 19 -10.95 2.42 -6.80
C GLN A 19 -11.83 2.14 -8.02
N VAL A 20 -12.56 1.02 -8.05
CA VAL A 20 -13.45 0.68 -9.16
C VAL A 20 -14.80 1.35 -8.97
N ASN A 21 -15.32 1.97 -10.03
CA ASN A 21 -16.65 2.58 -10.03
C ASN A 21 -17.76 1.53 -9.81
N GLN A 22 -18.90 1.96 -9.29
CA GLN A 22 -20.04 1.08 -9.06
C GLN A 22 -20.55 0.42 -10.35
N GLU A 23 -20.61 1.15 -11.46
CA GLU A 23 -21.24 0.68 -12.70
C GLU A 23 -20.57 -0.59 -13.25
N PRO A 24 -19.22 -0.67 -13.40
CA PRO A 24 -18.56 -1.93 -13.74
C PRO A 24 -18.83 -3.04 -12.73
N LEU A 25 -18.77 -2.73 -11.43
CA LEU A 25 -18.95 -3.73 -10.36
C LEU A 25 -20.35 -4.37 -10.41
N GLN A 26 -21.38 -3.61 -10.80
CA GLN A 26 -22.75 -4.12 -10.96
C GLN A 26 -22.87 -5.20 -12.05
N ARG A 27 -21.91 -5.26 -12.98
CA ARG A 27 -21.86 -6.23 -14.08
C ARG A 27 -20.84 -7.36 -13.82
N CYS A 28 -20.25 -7.41 -12.64
CA CYS A 28 -19.28 -8.43 -12.25
C CYS A 28 -19.91 -9.49 -11.34
N MET A 29 -19.42 -10.72 -11.44
CA MET A 29 -19.69 -11.79 -10.48
C MET A 29 -18.38 -12.20 -9.80
N PHE A 30 -18.43 -12.41 -8.49
CA PHE A 30 -17.30 -12.88 -7.68
C PHE A 30 -17.61 -14.27 -7.12
N PRO A 31 -17.59 -15.33 -7.95
CA PRO A 31 -18.06 -16.67 -7.55
C PRO A 31 -17.22 -17.32 -6.44
N LEU A 32 -16.01 -16.81 -6.20
CA LEU A 32 -15.09 -17.31 -5.18
C LEU A 32 -15.16 -16.48 -3.88
N GLY A 33 -16.02 -15.46 -3.79
CA GLY A 33 -16.06 -14.51 -2.68
C GLY A 33 -16.31 -15.18 -1.32
N ASP A 34 -17.12 -16.24 -1.30
CA ASP A 34 -17.49 -16.96 -0.08
C ASP A 34 -16.61 -18.20 0.20
N MET A 35 -15.53 -18.39 -0.56
CA MET A 35 -14.70 -19.59 -0.50
C MET A 35 -13.31 -19.31 0.06
N LEU A 36 -12.78 -20.25 0.83
CA LEU A 36 -11.36 -20.24 1.18
C LEU A 36 -10.52 -20.77 0.01
N LYS A 37 -9.28 -20.29 -0.12
CA LYS A 37 -8.38 -20.74 -1.19
C LYS A 37 -8.23 -22.26 -1.26
N LYS A 38 -8.18 -22.92 -0.10
CA LYS A 38 -8.09 -24.38 0.00
C LYS A 38 -9.30 -25.09 -0.61
N ASP A 39 -10.49 -24.53 -0.47
CA ASP A 39 -11.74 -25.11 -0.96
C ASP A 39 -11.83 -24.92 -2.47
N VAL A 40 -11.40 -23.77 -2.98
CA VAL A 40 -11.24 -23.54 -4.43
C VAL A 40 -10.27 -24.54 -5.05
N LYS A 41 -9.13 -24.82 -4.41
CA LYS A 41 -8.18 -25.83 -4.88
C LYS A 41 -8.79 -27.23 -4.87
N LYS A 42 -9.55 -27.58 -3.83
CA LYS A 42 -10.25 -28.85 -3.74
C LYS A 42 -11.26 -29.02 -4.88
N LEU A 43 -12.08 -28.01 -5.16
CA LEU A 43 -13.00 -28.02 -6.30
C LEU A 43 -12.29 -28.19 -7.64
N ALA A 44 -11.11 -27.55 -7.80
CA ALA A 44 -10.32 -27.72 -9.01
C ALA A 44 -9.83 -29.17 -9.18
N TYR A 45 -9.40 -29.85 -8.10
CA TYR A 45 -9.05 -31.27 -8.16
C TYR A 45 -10.27 -32.16 -8.46
N GLU A 46 -11.43 -31.87 -7.86
CA GLU A 46 -12.67 -32.62 -8.10
C GLU A 46 -13.21 -32.45 -9.53
N ALA A 47 -12.80 -31.40 -10.23
CA ALA A 47 -13.17 -31.10 -11.61
C ALA A 47 -12.08 -31.51 -12.63
N ASP A 48 -11.12 -32.34 -12.24
CA ASP A 48 -9.99 -32.79 -13.09
C ASP A 48 -9.11 -31.64 -13.62
N LEU A 49 -8.98 -30.56 -12.85
CA LEU A 49 -8.14 -29.38 -13.15
C LEU A 49 -6.82 -29.36 -12.34
N ASP A 50 -6.20 -30.52 -12.14
CA ASP A 50 -5.00 -30.71 -11.31
C ASP A 50 -3.85 -29.75 -11.67
N VAL A 51 -3.59 -29.59 -12.98
CA VAL A 51 -2.54 -28.71 -13.49
C VAL A 51 -2.77 -27.26 -13.03
N ILE A 52 -4.03 -26.82 -12.98
CA ILE A 52 -4.40 -25.47 -12.52
C ILE A 52 -4.32 -25.38 -11.00
N ALA A 53 -4.74 -26.42 -10.27
CA ALA A 53 -4.70 -26.47 -8.82
C ALA A 53 -3.26 -26.41 -8.24
N GLN A 54 -2.32 -27.02 -8.96
CA GLN A 54 -0.89 -27.05 -8.62
C GLN A 54 -0.13 -25.82 -9.12
N LYS A 55 -0.66 -25.09 -10.11
CA LYS A 55 0.00 -23.90 -10.66
C LYS A 55 0.29 -22.88 -9.55
N PRO A 56 1.53 -22.38 -9.44
CA PRO A 56 1.85 -21.33 -8.48
C PRO A 56 1.11 -20.04 -8.82
N GLU A 57 0.77 -19.27 -7.80
CA GLU A 57 0.10 -17.98 -7.98
C GLU A 57 1.06 -16.98 -8.65
N SER A 58 0.51 -16.15 -9.55
CA SER A 58 1.27 -15.04 -10.12
C SER A 58 1.62 -14.05 -9.02
N MET A 59 2.91 -13.76 -8.88
CA MET A 59 3.44 -12.78 -7.94
C MET A 59 3.97 -11.56 -8.71
N GLY A 60 3.78 -10.37 -8.15
CA GLY A 60 4.22 -9.11 -8.77
C GLY A 60 3.14 -8.44 -9.62
N ILE A 61 3.56 -7.45 -10.41
CA ILE A 61 2.66 -6.67 -11.28
C ILE A 61 2.33 -7.51 -12.52
N CYS A 62 1.04 -7.70 -12.81
CA CYS A 62 0.53 -8.64 -13.81
C CYS A 62 1.20 -8.56 -15.20
N PHE A 63 1.69 -7.39 -15.61
CA PHE A 63 2.23 -7.16 -16.96
C PHE A 63 3.76 -7.08 -17.04
N ILE A 64 4.48 -7.09 -15.91
CA ILE A 64 5.96 -7.00 -15.90
C ILE A 64 6.61 -8.37 -16.18
N GLY A 65 5.88 -9.46 -15.98
CA GLY A 65 6.40 -10.83 -16.16
C GLY A 65 7.45 -11.17 -15.09
N THR A 66 8.52 -11.87 -15.48
CA THR A 66 9.58 -12.36 -14.57
C THR A 66 10.69 -11.34 -14.29
N ARG A 67 10.59 -10.11 -14.80
CA ARG A 67 11.61 -9.07 -14.62
C ARG A 67 11.57 -8.49 -13.21
N THR A 68 12.71 -8.03 -12.71
CA THR A 68 12.75 -7.23 -11.48
C THR A 68 12.13 -5.86 -11.75
N PHE A 69 11.41 -5.31 -10.77
CA PHE A 69 10.80 -3.98 -10.89
C PHE A 69 11.83 -2.89 -11.20
N GLN A 70 13.04 -2.99 -10.64
CA GLN A 70 14.13 -2.04 -10.88
C GLN A 70 14.58 -2.04 -12.34
N ASN A 71 14.77 -3.21 -12.95
CA ASN A 71 15.16 -3.28 -14.36
C ASN A 71 14.05 -2.73 -15.26
N PHE A 72 12.79 -3.07 -14.94
CA PHE A 72 11.65 -2.58 -15.70
C PHE A 72 11.54 -1.06 -15.66
N ILE A 73 11.62 -0.42 -14.49
CA ILE A 73 11.39 1.02 -14.37
C ILE A 73 12.52 1.85 -15.01
N SER A 74 13.75 1.34 -15.02
CA SER A 74 14.89 1.99 -15.68
C SER A 74 14.78 2.04 -17.21
N GLU A 75 13.93 1.23 -17.82
CA GLU A 75 13.64 1.32 -19.27
C GLU A 75 12.80 2.57 -19.61
N TYR A 76 12.13 3.16 -18.62
CA TYR A 76 11.20 4.29 -18.81
C TYR A 76 11.64 5.58 -18.11
N LEU A 77 12.46 5.48 -17.05
CA LEU A 77 12.93 6.61 -16.27
C LEU A 77 14.46 6.66 -16.24
N GLU A 78 15.01 7.84 -16.44
CA GLU A 78 16.44 8.08 -16.30
C GLU A 78 16.88 7.96 -14.83
N ASN A 79 17.95 7.22 -14.60
CA ASN A 79 18.56 7.07 -13.28
C ASN A 79 19.29 8.35 -12.89
N LYS A 80 18.91 8.93 -11.74
CA LYS A 80 19.56 10.12 -11.17
C LYS A 80 20.20 9.74 -9.85
N PRO A 81 21.51 9.43 -9.83
CA PRO A 81 22.21 9.09 -8.60
C PRO A 81 22.15 10.23 -7.58
N GLY A 82 22.05 9.87 -6.31
CA GLY A 82 21.90 10.81 -5.21
C GLY A 82 22.42 10.23 -3.91
N LYS A 83 22.24 10.96 -2.81
CA LYS A 83 22.86 10.64 -1.52
C LYS A 83 21.84 10.09 -0.52
N PHE A 84 22.29 9.14 0.29
CA PHE A 84 21.63 8.77 1.52
C PHE A 84 22.15 9.64 2.66
N ILE A 85 21.24 10.34 3.32
CA ILE A 85 21.54 11.21 4.47
C ILE A 85 20.95 10.58 5.73
N ASP A 86 21.76 10.40 6.76
CA ASP A 86 21.28 9.92 8.06
C ASP A 86 20.41 11.00 8.71
N TYR A 87 19.17 10.65 9.05
CA TYR A 87 18.22 11.59 9.62
C TYR A 87 18.65 12.13 11.00
N GLU A 88 19.36 11.34 11.80
CA GLU A 88 19.76 11.76 13.15
C GLU A 88 21.04 12.59 13.14
N THR A 89 22.03 12.20 12.31
CA THR A 89 23.33 12.88 12.30
C THR A 89 23.47 13.95 11.22
N GLY A 90 22.62 13.89 10.17
CA GLY A 90 22.77 14.73 8.98
C GLY A 90 23.94 14.32 8.07
N GLU A 91 24.65 13.24 8.40
CA GLU A 91 25.81 12.81 7.62
C GLU A 91 25.40 12.06 6.35
N VAL A 92 26.24 12.19 5.32
CA VAL A 92 26.15 11.34 4.13
C VAL A 92 26.62 9.94 4.51
N VAL A 93 25.71 8.96 4.43
CA VAL A 93 26.01 7.57 4.80
C VAL A 93 26.23 6.66 3.60
N GLY A 94 25.80 7.07 2.40
CA GLY A 94 26.02 6.33 1.16
C GLY A 94 25.36 6.99 -0.05
N GLU A 95 25.25 6.25 -1.15
CA GLU A 95 24.68 6.73 -2.42
C GLU A 95 23.60 5.76 -2.94
N HIS A 96 22.67 6.29 -3.75
CA HIS A 96 21.64 5.53 -4.44
C HIS A 96 21.64 5.82 -5.94
N GLN A 97 21.06 4.91 -6.73
CA GLN A 97 20.96 5.05 -8.19
C GLN A 97 19.72 5.82 -8.67
N GLY A 98 18.78 6.13 -7.75
CA GLY A 98 17.61 6.93 -8.07
C GLY A 98 16.51 6.79 -7.02
N ILE A 99 15.77 7.86 -6.76
CA ILE A 99 14.68 7.91 -5.77
C ILE A 99 13.49 6.98 -6.10
N HIS A 100 13.31 6.63 -7.38
CA HIS A 100 12.21 5.79 -7.84
C HIS A 100 12.40 4.30 -7.51
N PHE A 101 13.61 3.88 -7.13
CA PHE A 101 13.88 2.50 -6.68
C PHE A 101 13.50 2.22 -5.22
N TRP A 102 13.10 3.26 -4.48
CA TRP A 102 12.96 3.21 -3.04
C TRP A 102 11.55 3.56 -2.59
N THR A 103 11.05 2.80 -1.63
CA THR A 103 9.76 3.02 -0.95
C THR A 103 10.02 3.37 0.51
N LEU A 104 9.16 4.21 1.12
CA LEU A 104 9.31 4.53 2.53
C LEU A 104 9.24 3.25 3.38
N GLY A 105 10.05 3.20 4.44
CA GLY A 105 10.21 2.05 5.32
C GLY A 105 10.88 0.82 4.72
N GLN A 106 11.30 0.87 3.45
CA GLN A 106 12.09 -0.18 2.82
C GLN A 106 13.46 -0.27 3.51
N ARG A 107 13.90 -1.49 3.79
CA ARG A 107 15.24 -1.75 4.32
C ARG A 107 16.28 -1.43 3.24
N CYS A 108 17.24 -0.58 3.56
CA CYS A 108 18.40 -0.29 2.74
C CYS A 108 19.66 -0.78 3.45
N ARG A 109 20.46 -1.61 2.76
CA ARG A 109 21.76 -2.06 3.28
C ARG A 109 22.85 -1.19 2.67
N ILE A 110 23.38 -0.29 3.48
CA ILE A 110 24.46 0.60 3.09
C ILE A 110 25.81 -0.11 3.37
N PRO A 111 26.70 -0.25 2.37
CA PRO A 111 28.02 -0.85 2.57
C PRO A 111 28.81 -0.16 3.69
N GLY A 112 29.56 -0.93 4.47
CA GLY A 112 30.37 -0.38 5.57
C GLY A 112 29.61 0.01 6.83
N ARG A 113 28.28 -0.16 6.89
CA ARG A 113 27.48 0.13 8.08
C ARG A 113 27.00 -1.17 8.75
N ALA A 114 27.16 -1.25 10.07
CA ALA A 114 26.81 -2.44 10.85
C ALA A 114 25.29 -2.63 11.02
N LYS A 115 24.56 -1.53 11.24
CA LYS A 115 23.10 -1.53 11.40
C LYS A 115 22.41 -1.30 10.06
N ALA A 116 21.25 -1.92 9.89
CA ALA A 116 20.41 -1.70 8.72
C ALA A 116 19.73 -0.32 8.78
N TYR A 117 19.69 0.34 7.63
CA TYR A 117 18.97 1.58 7.43
C TYR A 117 17.59 1.33 6.83
N PHE A 118 16.69 2.28 7.01
CA PHE A 118 15.37 2.29 6.44
C PHE A 118 15.08 3.65 5.82
N ILE A 119 14.40 3.65 4.68
CA ILE A 119 14.03 4.87 3.98
C ILE A 119 13.00 5.64 4.81
N LEU A 120 13.30 6.87 5.21
CA LEU A 120 12.41 7.72 6.00
C LEU A 120 11.67 8.73 5.12
N HIS A 121 12.39 9.38 4.21
CA HIS A 121 11.86 10.41 3.34
C HIS A 121 12.63 10.47 2.02
N LYS A 122 11.97 10.89 0.94
CA LYS A 122 12.56 11.06 -0.38
C LYS A 122 12.32 12.49 -0.84
N SER A 123 13.39 13.23 -1.08
CA SER A 123 13.34 14.59 -1.62
C SER A 123 13.57 14.54 -3.13
N THR A 124 12.54 14.90 -3.91
CA THR A 124 12.67 15.05 -5.36
C THR A 124 13.45 16.31 -5.74
N GLU A 125 13.45 17.33 -4.87
CA GLU A 125 14.10 18.63 -5.10
C GLU A 125 15.61 18.53 -4.95
N THR A 126 16.09 17.91 -3.88
CA THR A 126 17.53 17.75 -3.60
C THR A 126 18.10 16.43 -4.15
N ASN A 127 17.24 15.53 -4.64
CA ASN A 127 17.59 14.17 -5.03
C ASN A 127 18.31 13.39 -3.91
N GLU A 128 17.87 13.60 -2.67
CA GLU A 128 18.39 12.95 -1.49
C GLU A 128 17.34 12.04 -0.86
N ILE A 129 17.81 10.99 -0.20
CA ILE A 129 16.97 10.09 0.56
C ILE A 129 17.41 10.12 2.02
N LEU A 130 16.52 10.60 2.89
CA LEU A 130 16.74 10.52 4.33
C LEU A 130 16.53 9.08 4.77
N VAL A 131 17.50 8.56 5.51
CA VAL A 131 17.50 7.20 6.03
C VAL A 131 17.69 7.19 7.53
N ILE A 132 17.18 6.16 8.19
CA ILE A 132 17.27 6.03 9.63
C ILE A 132 17.64 4.61 10.05
N GLN A 133 18.41 4.49 11.12
CA GLN A 133 18.80 3.18 11.64
C GLN A 133 17.67 2.54 12.47
N GLY A 134 17.52 1.22 12.32
CA GLY A 134 16.65 0.42 13.19
C GLY A 134 15.23 0.24 12.66
N THR A 135 14.73 -0.99 12.80
CA THR A 135 13.46 -1.41 12.20
C THR A 135 12.24 -0.71 12.79
N THR A 136 12.31 -0.36 14.08
CA THR A 136 11.22 0.19 14.89
C THR A 136 11.47 1.63 15.31
N HIS A 137 12.29 2.37 14.58
CA HIS A 137 12.59 3.77 14.91
C HIS A 137 11.29 4.61 14.95
N PRO A 138 11.03 5.40 16.01
CA PRO A 138 9.77 6.17 16.16
C PRO A 138 9.41 7.05 14.96
N ALA A 139 10.40 7.67 14.30
CA ALA A 139 10.19 8.49 13.11
C ALA A 139 9.58 7.74 11.91
N LEU A 140 9.68 6.40 11.87
CA LEU A 140 9.00 5.59 10.85
C LEU A 140 7.51 5.44 11.10
N TYR A 141 7.01 5.88 12.25
CA TYR A 141 5.62 5.71 12.66
C TYR A 141 4.90 7.06 12.68
N THR A 142 3.67 7.05 12.23
CA THR A 142 2.76 8.18 12.38
C THR A 142 1.37 7.65 12.74
N ARG A 143 0.51 8.52 13.25
CA ARG A 143 -0.92 8.25 13.45
C ARG A 143 -1.79 9.12 12.56
N PHE A 144 -1.20 10.09 11.87
CA PHE A 144 -1.89 11.11 11.11
C PHE A 144 -1.47 11.05 9.63
N TYR A 145 -2.47 11.10 8.76
CA TYR A 145 -2.31 11.07 7.31
C TYR A 145 -3.34 11.98 6.67
N VAL A 146 -3.00 12.51 5.51
CA VAL A 146 -3.94 13.19 4.63
C VAL A 146 -3.94 12.45 3.31
N THR A 147 -5.12 12.12 2.81
CA THR A 147 -5.30 11.50 1.49
C THR A 147 -5.84 12.52 0.51
N SER A 148 -5.67 12.25 -0.78
CA SER A 148 -6.51 12.89 -1.81
C SER A 148 -8.00 12.63 -1.53
N PRO A 149 -8.92 13.37 -2.17
CA PRO A 149 -10.35 13.10 -2.07
C PRO A 149 -10.64 11.62 -2.29
N ALA A 150 -11.45 11.03 -1.41
CA ALA A 150 -11.74 9.61 -1.49
C ALA A 150 -12.65 9.28 -2.66
N HIS A 151 -12.39 8.13 -3.27
CA HIS A 151 -13.34 7.48 -4.15
C HIS A 151 -14.32 6.65 -3.32
N TRP A 152 -15.60 6.98 -3.39
CA TRP A 152 -16.66 6.23 -2.73
C TRP A 152 -17.36 5.35 -3.76
N ILE A 153 -17.36 4.03 -3.56
CA ILE A 153 -17.91 3.07 -4.54
C ILE A 153 -19.41 3.30 -4.78
N VAL A 154 -20.16 3.72 -3.76
CA VAL A 154 -21.61 3.94 -3.87
C VAL A 154 -21.88 5.42 -3.76
N GLU A 155 -21.87 5.93 -2.54
CA GLU A 155 -22.13 7.32 -2.21
C GLU A 155 -21.22 7.70 -1.05
N GLU A 156 -20.96 9.00 -0.89
CA GLU A 156 -20.27 9.51 0.27
C GLU A 156 -21.06 9.18 1.56
N PRO A 157 -20.38 8.89 2.70
CA PRO A 157 -21.06 8.64 3.97
C PRO A 157 -22.00 9.76 4.35
N ILE A 158 -23.22 9.40 4.77
CA ILE A 158 -24.29 10.34 5.11
C ILE A 158 -23.85 11.34 6.19
N GLU A 159 -22.96 10.92 7.09
CA GLU A 159 -22.37 11.75 8.13
C GLU A 159 -21.68 13.00 7.56
N PHE A 160 -20.96 12.85 6.43
CA PHE A 160 -20.30 13.98 5.76
C PHE A 160 -21.27 14.82 4.92
N VAL A 161 -22.39 14.24 4.46
CA VAL A 161 -23.43 14.94 3.70
C VAL A 161 -24.24 15.84 4.63
N GLU A 162 -24.70 15.31 5.77
CA GLU A 162 -25.49 16.05 6.75
C GLU A 162 -24.67 17.06 7.54
N ASN A 163 -23.41 16.72 7.85
CA ASN A 163 -22.49 17.60 8.57
C ASN A 163 -21.07 17.50 8.00
N PRO A 164 -20.60 18.50 7.23
CA PRO A 164 -19.25 18.52 6.69
C PRO A 164 -18.12 18.41 7.73
N GLY A 165 -18.38 18.75 8.99
CA GLY A 165 -17.44 18.62 10.11
C GLY A 165 -17.59 17.34 10.92
N ALA A 166 -18.41 16.37 10.46
CA ALA A 166 -18.59 15.10 11.14
C ALA A 166 -17.29 14.29 11.20
N ILE A 167 -17.25 13.38 12.17
CA ILE A 167 -16.16 12.41 12.32
C ILE A 167 -16.70 11.06 11.89
N LEU A 168 -16.13 10.50 10.83
CA LEU A 168 -16.42 9.14 10.42
C LEU A 168 -15.53 8.18 11.22
N HIS A 169 -16.16 7.26 11.95
CA HIS A 169 -15.48 6.17 12.62
C HIS A 169 -15.51 4.94 11.72
N CYS A 170 -14.35 4.48 11.28
CA CYS A 170 -14.27 3.34 10.38
C CYS A 170 -12.99 2.55 10.59
N GLN A 171 -12.80 1.52 9.76
CA GLN A 171 -11.57 0.74 9.69
C GLN A 171 -10.89 0.97 8.36
N TYR A 172 -9.56 0.94 8.36
CA TYR A 172 -8.76 1.12 7.15
C TYR A 172 -7.52 0.22 7.15
N LYS A 173 -6.93 0.07 5.96
CA LYS A 173 -5.62 -0.53 5.73
C LYS A 173 -4.86 0.33 4.72
N VAL A 174 -3.55 0.48 4.90
CA VAL A 174 -2.68 1.26 4.00
C VAL A 174 -2.09 0.36 2.93
N GLN A 175 -1.72 -0.87 3.30
CA GLN A 175 -1.26 -1.88 2.36
C GLN A 175 -2.20 -3.06 2.33
N ARG A 176 -2.19 -3.78 1.20
CA ARG A 176 -3.02 -4.98 0.98
C ARG A 176 -3.00 -5.97 2.16
N ASN A 177 -1.82 -6.23 2.70
CA ASN A 177 -1.58 -7.24 3.74
C ASN A 177 -1.66 -6.67 5.16
N ASP A 178 -1.95 -5.38 5.32
CA ASP A 178 -2.15 -4.81 6.64
C ASP A 178 -3.45 -5.33 7.26
N LYS A 179 -3.43 -5.48 8.58
CA LYS A 179 -4.65 -5.66 9.35
C LYS A 179 -5.48 -4.38 9.30
N LEU A 180 -6.79 -4.55 9.21
CA LEU A 180 -7.75 -3.47 9.44
C LEU A 180 -7.49 -2.84 10.80
N THR A 181 -7.56 -1.52 10.85
CA THR A 181 -7.29 -0.74 12.06
C THR A 181 -8.33 0.34 12.18
N ASN A 182 -8.84 0.56 13.38
CA ASN A 182 -9.82 1.61 13.60
C ASN A 182 -9.16 2.98 13.42
N CYS A 183 -9.91 3.90 12.84
CA CYS A 183 -9.49 5.27 12.67
C CYS A 183 -10.67 6.22 12.79
N ARG A 184 -10.32 7.49 12.94
CA ARG A 184 -11.24 8.62 12.82
C ARG A 184 -10.87 9.38 11.56
N VAL A 185 -11.86 9.69 10.74
CA VAL A 185 -11.68 10.35 9.46
C VAL A 185 -12.46 11.68 9.48
N PHE A 186 -11.80 12.73 9.02
CA PHE A 186 -12.35 14.08 8.91
C PHE A 186 -12.23 14.53 7.46
N ARG A 187 -13.23 15.24 6.96
CA ARG A 187 -13.13 15.91 5.66
C ARG A 187 -12.55 17.30 5.84
N THR A 188 -11.52 17.63 5.08
CA THR A 188 -10.94 18.99 5.09
C THR A 188 -11.79 19.93 4.22
N SER A 189 -11.56 21.24 4.33
CA SER A 189 -12.20 22.24 3.47
C SER A 189 -11.89 22.08 1.98
N LYS A 190 -10.82 21.33 1.62
CA LYS A 190 -10.41 21.03 0.25
C LYS A 190 -10.97 19.69 -0.27
N GLY A 191 -11.76 18.97 0.52
CA GLY A 191 -12.32 17.66 0.17
C GLY A 191 -11.37 16.46 0.39
N GLU A 192 -10.15 16.71 0.86
CA GLU A 192 -9.22 15.66 1.32
C GLU A 192 -9.73 14.99 2.59
N LEU A 193 -9.27 13.77 2.85
CA LEU A 193 -9.56 13.09 4.11
C LEU A 193 -8.33 13.11 5.03
N ALA A 194 -8.51 13.67 6.22
CA ALA A 194 -7.55 13.56 7.31
C ALA A 194 -7.88 12.34 8.16
N VAL A 195 -6.93 11.42 8.31
CA VAL A 195 -7.10 10.15 9.01
C VAL A 195 -6.26 10.15 10.28
N ILE A 196 -6.90 9.91 11.43
CA ILE A 196 -6.25 9.68 12.72
C ILE A 196 -6.42 8.21 13.09
N SER A 197 -5.33 7.45 12.97
CA SER A 197 -5.28 6.03 13.31
C SER A 197 -5.23 5.78 14.81
N GLU A 198 -5.96 4.78 15.27
CA GLU A 198 -5.93 4.32 16.66
C GLU A 198 -4.53 3.85 17.06
N THR A 199 -3.87 3.07 16.20
CA THR A 199 -2.48 2.64 16.39
C THR A 199 -1.53 3.30 15.41
N ALA A 200 -0.30 3.59 15.81
CA ALA A 200 0.69 4.14 14.89
C ALA A 200 1.00 3.16 13.76
N LYS A 201 0.98 3.61 12.50
CA LYS A 201 1.37 2.79 11.35
C LYS A 201 2.77 3.14 10.92
N ARG A 202 3.52 2.11 10.58
CA ARG A 202 4.88 2.20 10.08
C ARG A 202 4.86 2.53 8.59
N ALA A 203 5.68 3.49 8.18
CA ALA A 203 6.05 3.75 6.80
C ALA A 203 4.87 3.92 5.83
N VAL A 204 3.88 4.72 6.23
CA VAL A 204 2.78 5.07 5.33
C VAL A 204 3.34 5.87 4.16
N THR A 205 3.21 5.30 2.97
CA THR A 205 3.86 5.78 1.76
C THR A 205 2.85 6.57 0.94
N PRO A 206 3.15 7.84 0.59
CA PRO A 206 2.32 8.60 -0.35
C PRO A 206 2.13 7.85 -1.67
N GLY A 207 0.89 7.78 -2.14
CA GLY A 207 0.51 7.05 -3.36
C GLY A 207 0.09 5.59 -3.15
N GLN A 208 0.14 5.08 -1.90
CA GLN A 208 -0.54 3.85 -1.49
C GLN A 208 -1.91 4.12 -0.90
#